data_AF-A0AAW0NRF8-F1
#
_entry.id   AF-A0AAW0NRF8-F1
#
_cell.length_a   1.000
_cell.length_b   1.000
_cell.length_c   1.000
_cell.angle_alpha   90.00
_cell.angle_beta   90.00
_cell.angle_gamma   90.00
#
_symmetry.space_group_name_H-M   'P 1'
#
loop_
_entity.id
_entity.type
_entity.pdbx_description
1 polymer ?
#
loop_
_entity_poly.entity_id
_entity_poly.type
_entity_poly.pdbx_seq_one_letter_code
_entity_poly.pdbx_strand_id
1 'polypeptide(L)' 'MPYMLISTQIRLVRIHTLTSEYHVDDPPRLVLDKLEKIGFRVLSMTGVGQTLVWCLHKEIE' A
#
# COMPACT_ATOMS: atom_id res chain seq x y z
N MET A 1 7.56 -12.17 3.52
CA MET A 1 6.10 -11.91 3.51
C MET A 1 5.77 -11.16 2.23
N PRO A 2 5.20 -11.83 1.20
CA PRO A 2 5.21 -11.29 -0.16
C PRO A 2 4.10 -10.26 -0.45
N TYR A 3 3.08 -10.13 0.41
CA TYR A 3 1.93 -9.25 0.17
C TYR A 3 1.86 -8.10 1.18
N MET A 4 1.51 -6.90 0.70
CA MET A 4 1.30 -5.69 1.50
C MET A 4 0.03 -4.98 1.03
N LEU A 5 -0.79 -4.51 1.96
CA LEU A 5 -2.02 -3.76 1.66
C LEU A 5 -1.84 -2.30 2.06
N ILE A 6 -2.17 -1.37 1.18
CA ILE A 6 -2.22 0.06 1.49
C ILE A 6 -3.67 0.50 1.47
N SER A 7 -4.14 1.19 2.50
CA SER A 7 -5.47 1.81 2.50
C SER A 7 -5.39 3.31 2.76
N THR A 8 -6.18 4.10 2.04
CA THR A 8 -6.29 5.55 2.26
C THR A 8 -7.71 5.97 2.57
N GLN A 9 -7.89 6.66 3.69
CA GLN A 9 -9.14 7.34 4.06
C GLN A 9 -8.89 8.84 4.04
N ILE A 10 -9.28 9.51 2.94
CA ILE A 10 -9.39 10.97 2.68
C ILE A 10 -8.17 11.88 3.00
N ARG A 11 -7.29 11.53 3.94
CA ARG A 11 -6.05 12.22 4.31
C ARG A 11 -4.93 11.32 4.88
N LEU A 12 -5.18 10.04 5.14
CA LEU A 12 -4.20 9.20 5.85
C LEU A 12 -3.92 7.89 5.12
N VAL A 13 -2.65 7.58 4.86
CA VAL A 13 -2.18 6.33 4.26
C VAL A 13 -1.83 5.34 5.35
N ARG A 14 -2.44 4.15 5.29
CA ARG A 14 -2.14 3.03 6.15
C ARG A 14 -1.55 1.87 5.38
N ILE A 15 -0.45 1.34 5.88
CA ILE A 15 0.21 0.16 5.35
C ILE A 15 -0.04 -0.98 6.32
N HIS A 16 -0.70 -2.03 5.84
CA HIS A 16 -0.97 -3.24 6.60
C HIS A 16 -0.06 -4.36 6.09
N THR A 17 0.70 -4.91 7.03
CA THR A 17 1.46 -6.15 6.87
C THR A 17 0.88 -7.21 7.81
N LEU A 18 1.26 -8.47 7.63
CA LEU A 18 0.76 -9.58 8.45
C LEU A 18 1.07 -9.42 9.95
N THR A 19 2.03 -8.57 10.33
CA THR A 19 2.49 -8.41 11.72
C THR A 19 2.42 -6.98 12.24
N SER A 20 2.16 -5.99 11.39
CA SER A 20 2.31 -4.58 11.76
C SER A 20 1.47 -3.65 10.86
N GLU A 21 0.91 -2.61 11.47
CA GLU A 21 0.24 -1.49 10.79
C GLU A 21 1.14 -0.25 10.88
N TYR A 22 1.35 0.44 9.77
CA TYR A 22 2.12 1.66 9.69
C TYR A 22 1.28 2.79 9.12
N HIS A 23 1.51 4.02 9.59
CA HIS A 23 0.85 5.22 9.09
C HIS A 23 1.87 6.12 8.43
N VAL A 24 1.52 6.69 7.29
CA VAL A 24 2.36 7.62 6.53
C VAL A 24 1.53 8.84 6.15
N ASP A 25 2.07 10.03 6.38
CA ASP A 25 1.42 11.32 6.05
C ASP A 25 1.60 11.71 4.58
N ASP A 26 2.51 11.04 3.87
CA ASP A 26 2.69 11.22 2.42
C ASP A 26 1.45 10.77 1.65
N PRO A 27 1.09 11.44 0.53
CA PRO A 27 0.02 10.97 -0.35
C PRO A 27 0.31 9.57 -0.90
N PRO A 28 -0.74 8.76 -1.19
CA PRO A 28 -0.58 7.36 -1.61
C PRO A 28 0.33 7.19 -2.83
N ARG A 29 0.31 8.14 -3.77
CA ARG A 29 1.18 8.11 -4.96
C ARG A 29 2.66 8.12 -4.59
N LEU A 30 3.08 8.97 -3.64
CA LEU A 30 4.48 9.00 -3.19
C LEU A 30 4.87 7.71 -2.46
N VAL A 31 3.96 7.13 -1.69
CA VAL A 31 4.19 5.85 -1.00
C VAL A 31 4.34 4.71 -2.02
N LEU A 32 3.48 4.67 -3.05
CA LEU A 32 3.56 3.70 -4.14
C LEU A 32 4.89 3.83 -4.90
N ASP A 33 5.30 5.05 -5.27
CA ASP A 33 6.58 5.29 -5.97
C ASP A 33 7.78 4.83 -5.13
N LYS A 34 7.74 5.01 -3.80
CA LYS A 34 8.78 4.53 -2.88
C LYS A 34 8.79 2.99 -2.82
N LEU A 35 7.62 2.36 -2.77
CA LEU A 35 7.48 0.91 -2.69
C LEU A 35 7.89 0.22 -3.99
N GLU A 36 7.64 0.84 -5.15
CA GLU A 36 8.12 0.36 -6.45
C GLU A 36 9.65 0.29 -6.49
N LYS A 37 10.35 1.31 -5.97
CA LYS A 37 11.82 1.29 -5.83
C LYS A 37 12.35 0.20 -4.90
N ILE A 38 11.53 -0.29 -3.98
CA ILE A 38 11.87 -1.37 -3.04
C ILE A 38 11.59 -2.77 -3.66
N GLY A 39 10.98 -2.81 -4.85
CA GLY A 39 10.62 -4.04 -5.56
C GLY A 39 9.20 -4.54 -5.27
N PHE A 40 8.32 -3.68 -4.75
CA PHE A 40 6.90 -3.99 -4.64
C PHE A 40 6.15 -3.53 -5.88
N ARG A 41 5.36 -4.43 -6.45
CA ARG A 41 4.50 -4.17 -7.60
C ARG A 41 3.04 -4.11 -7.16
N VAL A 42 2.29 -3.12 -7.65
CA VAL A 42 0.84 -3.06 -7.46
C VAL A 42 0.17 -4.15 -8.30
N LEU A 43 -0.58 -5.05 -7.64
CA LEU A 43 -1.36 -6.08 -8.29
C LEU A 43 -2.78 -5.62 -8.59
N SER A 44 -3.42 -4.95 -7.62
CA SER A 44 -4.82 -4.56 -7.73
C SER A 44 -5.11 -3.32 -6.89
N MET A 45 -6.13 -2.58 -7.30
CA MET A 45 -6.68 -1.44 -6.57
C MET A 45 -8.18 -1.66 -6.43
N THR A 46 -8.71 -1.52 -5.22
CA THR A 46 -10.14 -1.65 -4.93
C THR A 46 -10.62 -0.51 -4.05
N GLY A 47 -11.83 -0.02 -4.31
CA GLY A 47 -12.50 0.98 -3.47
C GLY A 47 -13.52 0.31 -2.57
N VAL A 48 -13.42 0.54 -1.27
CA VAL A 48 -14.38 0.07 -0.26
C VAL A 48 -14.96 1.27 0.48
N GLY A 49 -16.18 1.67 0.10
CA GLY A 49 -16.83 2.86 0.65
C GLY A 49 -16.03 4.13 0.31
N GLN A 50 -15.55 4.84 1.34
CA GLN A 50 -14.69 6.02 1.20
C GLN A 50 -13.18 5.69 1.21
N THR A 51 -12.83 4.40 1.35
CA THR A 51 -11.45 3.94 1.41
C THR A 51 -11.01 3.41 0.05
N LEU A 52 -9.82 3.80 -0.41
CA LEU A 52 -9.13 3.12 -1.50
C LEU A 52 -8.10 2.17 -0.92
N VAL A 53 -8.01 0.95 -1.47
CA VAL A 53 -7.08 -0.10 -1.05
C VAL A 53 -6.24 -0.54 -2.24
N TRP A 54 -4.92 -0.58 -2.08
CA TRP A 54 -3.99 -1.15 -3.05
C TRP A 54 -3.39 -2.42 -2.49
N CYS A 55 -3.40 -3.48 -3.31
CA CYS A 55 -2.72 -4.73 -3.04
C CYS A 55 -1.38 -4.74 -3.77
N LEU A 56 -0.29 -4.86 -3.02
CA LEU A 56 1.05 -4.92 -3.55
C LEU A 56 1.66 -6.29 -3.27
N HIS A 57 2.49 -6.73 -4.20
CA HIS A 57 3.28 -7.95 -4.11
C HIS A 57 4.74 -7.64 -4.34
N LYS A 58 5.62 -8.15 -3.47
CA LYS A 58 7.05 -8.10 -3.70
C LYS A 58 7.42 -9.23 -4.66
N GLU A 59 7.80 -8.90 -5.89
CA GLU A 59 8.39 -9.89 -6.80
C GLU A 59 9.73 -10.32 -6.19
N ILE A 60 9.77 -11.56 -5.70
CA ILE A 60 11.01 -12.22 -5.27
C ILE A 60 11.46 -12.99 -6.49
N GLU A 61 12.52 -12.52 -7.15
CA GLU A 61 13.28 -13.31 -8.12
C GLU A 61 14.21 -14.29 -7.38
#